data_AF-A0A8T4TXE7-F1
#
_entry.id   AF-A0A8T4TXE7-F1
#
_cell.length_a   1.000
_cell.length_b   1.000
_cell.length_c   1.000
_cell.angle_alpha   90.00
_cell.angle_beta   90.00
_cell.angle_gamma   90.00
#
_symmetry.space_group_name_H-M   'P 1'
#
loop_
_entity.id
_entity.type
_entity.pdbx_description
1 polymer ?
#
loop_
_entity_poly.entity_id
_entity_poly.type
_entity_poly.pdbx_seq_one_letter_code
_entity_poly.pdbx_strand_id
1 'polypeptide(L)'
;MEEKKKQELIEKLRAKNWPEKDIQKTVRIMESREYVDKSNSNVSSSRILYWTALLVLMVCNLLITVFLVPFLLVLGGTLIYIIIAVIGFVFGLFFNLLLRDIENLEAHHHLFATIFIPLLSLLNIALMTTASARIAEIINVSFKLNPAIMSVFYVSAFMLPYLYGMFKYELSKFKY
;
A
#
# COMPACT_ATOMS: atom_id res chain seq x y z
N MET A 1 -16.52 -14.63 28.72
CA MET A 1 -15.06 -14.54 29.02
C MET A 1 -14.69 -13.23 29.73
N GLU A 2 -15.51 -12.17 29.61
CA GLU A 2 -15.29 -10.84 30.23
C GLU A 2 -15.49 -10.80 31.76
N GLU A 3 -16.48 -11.51 32.30
CA GLU A 3 -16.75 -11.49 33.76
C GLU A 3 -15.56 -11.95 34.61
N LYS A 4 -14.81 -12.93 34.12
CA LYS A 4 -13.65 -13.46 34.85
C LYS A 4 -12.52 -12.42 34.93
N LYS A 5 -12.26 -11.67 33.85
CA LYS A 5 -11.28 -10.57 33.82
C LYS A 5 -11.70 -9.42 34.74
N LYS A 6 -13.00 -9.10 34.78
CA LYS A 6 -13.55 -8.08 35.66
C LYS A 6 -13.35 -8.43 37.13
N GLN A 7 -13.64 -9.67 37.52
CA GLN A 7 -13.44 -10.15 38.90
C GLN A 7 -11.96 -10.13 39.29
N GLU A 8 -11.05 -10.61 38.43
CA GLU A 8 -9.60 -10.56 38.67
C GLU A 8 -9.07 -9.12 38.83
N LEU A 9 -9.62 -8.16 38.08
CA LEU A 9 -9.26 -6.75 38.21
C LEU A 9 -9.71 -6.18 39.56
N ILE A 10 -10.95 -6.48 39.98
CA ILE A 10 -11.50 -6.04 41.27
C ILE A 10 -10.65 -6.59 42.42
N GLU A 11 -10.29 -7.87 42.37
CA GLU A 11 -9.41 -8.50 43.38
C GLU A 11 -8.03 -7.85 43.43
N LYS A 12 -7.41 -7.58 42.28
CA LYS A 12 -6.11 -6.87 42.21
C LYS A 12 -6.17 -5.46 42.78
N LEU A 13 -7.27 -4.75 42.56
CA LEU A 13 -7.45 -3.38 43.07
C LEU A 13 -7.74 -3.38 44.58
N ARG A 14 -8.52 -4.34 45.08
CA ARG A 14 -8.73 -4.55 46.52
C ARG A 14 -7.43 -4.93 47.24
N ALA A 15 -6.63 -5.82 46.65
CA ALA A 15 -5.31 -6.20 47.19
C ALA A 15 -4.33 -5.02 47.28
N LYS A 16 -4.56 -3.95 46.51
CA LYS A 16 -3.79 -2.70 46.55
C LYS A 16 -4.36 -1.66 47.51
N ASN A 17 -5.34 -2.01 48.35
CA ASN A 17 -6.04 -1.11 49.26
C ASN A 17 -6.66 0.12 48.57
N TRP A 18 -7.13 -0.04 47.33
CA TRP A 18 -7.92 1.01 46.70
C TRP A 18 -9.27 1.16 47.41
N PRO A 19 -9.76 2.39 47.62
CA PRO A 19 -11.06 2.59 48.22
C PRO A 19 -12.15 2.10 47.26
N GLU A 20 -13.16 1.41 47.79
CA GLU A 20 -14.19 0.70 46.99
C GLU A 20 -14.90 1.63 45.99
N LYS A 21 -15.07 2.91 46.34
CA LYS A 21 -15.62 3.96 45.45
C LYS A 21 -14.80 4.16 44.17
N ASP A 22 -13.48 4.06 44.26
CA ASP A 22 -12.57 4.25 43.12
C ASP A 22 -12.50 2.98 42.28
N ILE A 23 -12.58 1.81 42.91
CA ILE A 23 -12.68 0.51 42.21
C ILE A 23 -13.93 0.48 41.32
N GLN A 24 -15.10 0.84 41.88
CA GLN A 24 -16.34 0.88 41.12
C GLN A 24 -16.30 1.93 39.99
N LYS A 25 -15.66 3.09 40.25
CA LYS A 25 -15.46 4.12 39.21
C LYS A 25 -14.57 3.61 38.07
N THR A 26 -13.48 2.92 38.38
CA THR A 26 -12.57 2.35 37.37
C THR A 26 -13.23 1.25 36.57
N VAL A 27 -13.96 0.34 37.22
CA VAL A 27 -14.75 -0.70 36.54
C VAL A 27 -15.78 -0.07 35.61
N ARG A 28 -16.51 0.94 36.08
CA ARG A 28 -17.51 1.67 35.27
C ARG A 28 -16.87 2.39 34.09
N ILE A 29 -15.68 2.97 34.25
CA ILE A 29 -14.93 3.60 33.16
C ILE A 29 -14.49 2.55 32.13
N MET A 30 -13.99 1.39 32.57
CA MET A 30 -13.61 0.31 31.66
C MET A 30 -14.81 -0.25 30.89
N GLU A 31 -15.92 -0.54 31.57
CA GLU A 31 -17.17 -0.98 30.93
C GLU A 31 -17.70 0.08 29.95
N SER A 32 -17.63 1.37 30.32
CA SER A 32 -18.05 2.45 29.43
C SER A 32 -17.13 2.61 28.22
N ARG A 33 -15.83 2.31 28.35
CA ARG A 33 -14.88 2.34 27.22
C ARG A 33 -15.03 1.12 26.31
N GLU A 34 -15.28 -0.05 26.88
CA GLU A 34 -15.55 -1.29 26.14
C GLU A 34 -16.86 -1.20 25.33
N TYR A 35 -17.86 -0.46 25.82
CA TYR A 35 -19.08 -0.15 25.06
C TYR A 35 -18.92 0.98 24.03
N VAL A 36 -18.02 1.95 24.27
CA VAL A 36 -17.68 3.03 23.32
C VAL A 36 -16.72 2.55 22.22
N ASP A 37 -16.05 1.41 22.42
CA ASP A 37 -15.32 0.69 21.37
C ASP A 37 -16.24 0.05 20.30
N LYS A 38 -17.56 0.33 20.35
CA LYS A 38 -18.42 0.37 19.16
C LYS A 38 -18.06 1.52 18.21
N SER A 39 -16.78 1.66 17.87
CA SER A 39 -16.27 2.35 16.68
C SER A 39 -16.61 1.55 15.39
N ASN A 40 -17.75 0.86 15.36
CA ASN A 40 -18.14 0.01 14.23
C ASN A 40 -18.78 0.81 13.09
N SER A 41 -19.04 2.12 13.27
CA SER A 41 -19.48 3.00 12.17
C SER A 41 -18.31 3.53 11.32
N ASN A 42 -17.06 3.44 11.81
CA ASN A 42 -15.89 3.94 11.08
C ASN A 42 -15.19 2.85 10.25
N VAL A 43 -15.47 1.56 10.48
CA VAL A 43 -14.82 0.45 9.75
C VAL A 43 -15.18 0.45 8.25
N SER A 44 -16.41 0.85 7.92
CA SER A 44 -16.82 1.03 6.52
C SER A 44 -16.20 2.29 5.90
N SER A 45 -16.08 3.37 6.68
CA SER A 45 -15.48 4.62 6.23
C SER A 45 -13.99 4.48 5.95
N SER A 46 -13.26 3.74 6.81
CA SER A 46 -11.85 3.40 6.56
C SER A 46 -11.68 2.59 5.28
N ARG A 47 -12.55 1.61 5.02
CA ARG A 47 -12.48 0.80 3.79
C ARG A 47 -12.59 1.65 2.53
N ILE A 48 -13.58 2.55 2.46
CA ILE A 48 -13.77 3.45 1.30
C ILE A 48 -12.54 4.34 1.09
N LEU A 49 -11.97 4.87 2.18
CA LEU A 49 -10.76 5.68 2.11
C LEU A 49 -9.58 4.92 1.49
N TYR A 50 -9.38 3.64 1.85
CA TYR A 50 -8.33 2.83 1.26
C TYR A 50 -8.52 2.57 -0.23
N TRP A 51 -9.73 2.16 -0.64
CA TRP A 51 -10.03 1.96 -2.07
C TRP A 51 -9.89 3.25 -2.87
N THR A 52 -10.30 4.38 -2.29
CA THR A 52 -10.11 5.71 -2.89
C THR A 52 -8.63 6.06 -3.00
N ALA A 53 -7.84 5.83 -1.95
CA ALA A 53 -6.41 6.07 -1.96
C ALA A 53 -5.68 5.20 -3.00
N LEU A 54 -6.07 3.92 -3.12
CA LEU A 54 -5.54 3.01 -4.14
C LEU A 54 -5.90 3.50 -5.55
N LEU A 55 -7.15 3.92 -5.78
CA LEU A 55 -7.58 4.48 -7.06
C LEU A 55 -6.81 5.76 -7.40
N VAL A 56 -6.68 6.68 -6.45
CA VAL A 56 -5.93 7.93 -6.63
C VAL A 56 -4.46 7.62 -6.95
N LEU A 57 -3.83 6.70 -6.21
CA LEU A 57 -2.45 6.30 -6.46
C LEU A 57 -2.29 5.67 -7.86
N MET A 58 -3.27 4.87 -8.30
CA MET A 58 -3.32 4.31 -9.65
C MET A 58 -3.37 5.40 -10.71
N VAL A 59 -4.28 6.36 -10.58
CA VAL A 59 -4.38 7.50 -11.50
C VAL A 59 -3.10 8.33 -11.50
N CYS A 60 -2.54 8.65 -10.34
CA CYS A 60 -1.27 9.37 -10.21
C CYS A 60 -0.12 8.62 -10.90
N ASN A 61 -0.07 7.30 -10.76
CA ASN A 61 0.96 6.47 -11.38
C ASN A 61 0.87 6.51 -12.91
N LEU A 62 -0.35 6.37 -13.46
CA LEU A 62 -0.57 6.46 -14.91
C LEU A 62 -0.22 7.85 -15.45
N LEU A 63 -0.62 8.91 -14.73
CA LEU A 63 -0.29 10.28 -15.11
C LEU A 63 1.22 10.48 -15.14
N ILE A 64 1.94 10.03 -14.12
CA ILE A 64 3.40 10.17 -14.06
C ILE A 64 4.08 9.43 -15.18
N THR A 65 3.61 8.24 -15.55
CA THR A 65 4.10 7.51 -16.72
C THR A 65 3.95 8.34 -18.00
N VAL A 66 2.80 8.98 -18.21
CA VAL A 66 2.57 9.87 -19.37
C VAL A 66 3.45 11.11 -19.31
N PHE A 67 3.56 11.74 -18.14
CA PHE A 67 4.42 12.91 -17.93
C PHE A 67 5.90 12.58 -18.14
N LEU A 68 6.32 11.34 -17.89
CA LEU A 68 7.70 10.92 -18.10
C LEU A 68 8.08 10.92 -19.58
N VAL A 69 7.15 10.56 -20.47
CA VAL A 69 7.38 10.39 -21.92
C VAL A 69 8.11 11.57 -22.59
N PRO A 70 7.70 12.85 -22.44
CA PRO A 70 8.44 13.96 -23.03
C PRO A 70 9.87 14.06 -22.50
N PHE A 71 10.11 13.74 -21.22
CA PHE A 71 11.48 13.66 -20.68
C PHE A 71 12.27 12.52 -21.35
N LEU A 72 11.62 11.42 -21.73
CA LEU A 72 12.26 10.32 -22.48
C LEU A 72 12.80 10.71 -23.84
N LEU A 73 12.11 11.65 -24.49
CA LEU A 73 12.46 12.11 -25.83
C LEU A 73 13.59 13.16 -25.79
N VAL A 74 13.63 13.96 -24.72
CA VAL A 74 14.63 15.03 -24.54
C VAL A 74 15.90 14.52 -23.87
N LEU A 75 15.77 13.73 -22.81
CA LEU A 75 16.92 13.20 -22.06
C LEU A 75 17.39 11.89 -22.71
N GLY A 76 18.59 11.90 -23.29
CA GLY A 76 19.24 10.70 -23.81
C GLY A 76 20.21 10.06 -22.81
N GLY A 77 20.56 8.79 -23.04
CA GLY A 77 21.66 8.11 -22.37
C GLY A 77 21.27 7.36 -21.09
N THR A 78 22.28 6.90 -20.35
CA THR A 78 22.10 5.98 -19.21
C THR A 78 21.34 6.59 -18.03
N LEU A 79 21.42 7.91 -17.85
CA LEU A 79 20.77 8.63 -16.74
C LEU A 79 19.25 8.42 -16.71
N ILE A 80 18.62 8.24 -17.88
CA ILE A 80 17.17 8.10 -17.92
C ILE A 80 16.69 6.79 -17.33
N TYR A 81 17.44 5.70 -17.53
CA TYR A 81 17.13 4.41 -16.94
C TYR A 81 17.18 4.47 -15.41
N ILE A 82 18.13 5.24 -14.87
CA ILE A 82 18.25 5.46 -13.42
C ILE A 82 17.02 6.24 -12.91
N ILE A 83 16.64 7.33 -13.58
CA ILE A 83 15.47 8.13 -13.20
C ILE A 83 14.19 7.28 -13.25
N ILE A 84 13.97 6.54 -14.34
CA ILE A 84 12.82 5.65 -14.51
C ILE A 84 12.80 4.60 -13.39
N ALA A 85 13.94 3.97 -13.10
CA ALA A 85 14.05 2.95 -12.06
C ALA A 85 13.75 3.54 -10.67
N VAL A 86 14.30 4.71 -10.34
CA VAL A 86 14.04 5.38 -9.05
C VAL A 86 12.56 5.73 -8.91
N ILE A 87 11.94 6.30 -9.94
CA ILE A 87 10.51 6.65 -9.91
C ILE A 87 9.66 5.38 -9.77
N GLY A 88 9.92 4.36 -10.60
CA GLY A 88 9.23 3.07 -10.53
C GLY A 88 9.33 2.46 -9.13
N PHE A 89 10.53 2.44 -8.55
CA PHE A 89 10.76 1.94 -7.20
C PHE A 89 10.00 2.74 -6.12
N VAL A 90 10.02 4.07 -6.16
CA VAL A 90 9.29 4.92 -5.21
C VAL A 90 7.79 4.67 -5.29
N PHE A 91 7.22 4.56 -6.50
CA PHE A 91 5.82 4.19 -6.66
C PHE A 91 5.52 2.78 -6.18
N GLY A 92 6.40 1.82 -6.49
CA GLY A 92 6.31 0.46 -6.00
C GLY A 92 6.26 0.41 -4.47
N LEU A 93 7.06 1.24 -3.80
CA LEU A 93 7.03 1.38 -2.34
C LEU A 93 5.69 1.92 -1.86
N PHE A 94 5.16 2.99 -2.47
CA PHE A 94 3.86 3.53 -2.09
C PHE A 94 2.72 2.52 -2.27
N PHE A 95 2.70 1.79 -3.38
CA PHE A 95 1.72 0.72 -3.60
C PHE A 95 1.87 -0.41 -2.59
N ASN A 96 3.09 -0.84 -2.32
CA ASN A 96 3.35 -1.90 -1.35
C ASN A 96 2.90 -1.50 0.07
N LEU A 97 3.13 -0.25 0.49
CA LEU A 97 2.65 0.26 1.77
C LEU A 97 1.12 0.26 1.83
N LEU A 98 0.46 0.85 0.82
CA LEU A 98 -1.00 0.92 0.76
C LEU A 98 -1.65 -0.47 0.73
N LEU A 99 -1.10 -1.39 -0.06
CA LEU A 99 -1.62 -2.75 -0.17
C LEU A 99 -1.43 -3.52 1.15
N ARG A 100 -0.30 -3.35 1.83
CA ARG A 100 -0.05 -3.97 3.13
C ARG A 100 -1.03 -3.46 4.19
N ASP A 101 -1.37 -2.18 4.17
CA ASP A 101 -2.35 -1.63 5.09
C ASP A 101 -3.76 -2.17 4.82
N ILE A 102 -4.13 -2.35 3.54
CA ILE A 102 -5.39 -2.99 3.14
C ILE A 102 -5.42 -4.45 3.59
N GLU A 103 -4.34 -5.18 3.39
CA GLU A 103 -4.21 -6.60 3.75
C GLU A 103 -4.34 -6.83 5.25
N ASN A 104 -3.77 -5.95 6.08
CA ASN A 104 -3.93 -6.00 7.53
C ASN A 104 -5.39 -5.79 7.99
N LEU A 105 -6.20 -5.09 7.20
CA LEU A 105 -7.62 -4.85 7.50
C LEU A 105 -8.54 -5.98 7.06
N GLU A 106 -8.14 -6.73 6.02
CA GLU A 106 -8.90 -7.86 5.49
C GLU A 106 -7.99 -9.09 5.32
N ALA A 107 -7.92 -9.91 6.37
CA ALA A 107 -7.04 -11.08 6.50
C ALA A 107 -7.17 -12.15 5.38
N HIS A 108 -8.12 -12.02 4.45
CA HIS A 108 -8.32 -12.95 3.34
C HIS A 108 -7.92 -12.40 1.96
N HIS A 109 -7.42 -11.16 1.85
CA HIS A 109 -7.27 -10.49 0.54
C HIS A 109 -5.84 -10.44 -0.03
N HIS A 110 -4.88 -11.24 0.48
CA HIS A 110 -3.53 -11.38 -0.09
C HIS A 110 -3.52 -11.67 -1.62
N LEU A 111 -4.55 -12.36 -2.12
CA LEU A 111 -4.71 -12.66 -3.55
C LEU A 111 -4.87 -11.37 -4.40
N PHE A 112 -5.50 -10.34 -3.83
CA PHE A 112 -5.77 -9.10 -4.54
C PHE A 112 -4.46 -8.40 -4.93
N ALA A 113 -3.53 -8.20 -3.99
CA ALA A 113 -2.23 -7.59 -4.27
C ALA A 113 -1.43 -8.37 -5.33
N THR A 114 -1.48 -9.70 -5.26
CA THR A 114 -0.78 -10.62 -6.17
C THR A 114 -1.23 -10.48 -7.62
N ILE A 115 -2.51 -10.20 -7.86
CA ILE A 115 -3.07 -10.02 -9.21
C ILE A 115 -3.02 -8.55 -9.64
N PHE A 116 -3.29 -7.63 -8.71
CA PHE A 116 -3.41 -6.21 -8.97
C PHE A 116 -2.10 -5.57 -9.42
N ILE A 117 -0.98 -5.89 -8.74
CA ILE A 117 0.34 -5.31 -9.06
C ILE A 117 0.81 -5.69 -10.48
N PRO A 118 0.80 -6.97 -10.90
CA PRO A 118 1.14 -7.34 -12.27
C PRO A 118 0.22 -6.70 -13.31
N LEU A 119 -1.09 -6.65 -13.04
CA LEU A 119 -2.05 -6.03 -13.97
C LEU A 119 -1.76 -4.54 -14.16
N LEU A 120 -1.50 -3.82 -13.08
CA LEU A 120 -1.13 -2.40 -13.13
C LEU A 120 0.19 -2.18 -13.86
N SER A 121 1.13 -3.10 -13.70
CA SER A 121 2.41 -3.07 -14.41
C SER A 121 2.25 -3.24 -15.92
N LEU A 122 1.42 -4.19 -16.35
CA LEU A 122 1.08 -4.37 -17.76
C LEU A 122 0.37 -3.15 -18.35
N LEU A 123 -0.55 -2.55 -17.58
CA LEU A 123 -1.22 -1.31 -17.98
C LEU A 123 -0.21 -0.17 -18.18
N ASN A 124 0.77 -0.02 -17.28
CA ASN A 124 1.83 0.96 -17.43
C ASN A 124 2.70 0.70 -18.67
N ILE A 125 3.05 -0.55 -18.97
CA ILE A 125 3.79 -0.90 -20.20
C ILE A 125 3.00 -0.47 -21.44
N ALA A 126 1.71 -0.83 -21.51
CA ALA A 126 0.85 -0.48 -22.63
C ALA A 126 0.70 1.04 -22.78
N LEU A 127 0.48 1.75 -21.68
CA LEU A 127 0.34 3.20 -21.68
C LEU A 127 1.63 3.89 -22.09
N MET A 128 2.78 3.50 -21.51
CA MET A 128 4.07 4.12 -21.80
C MET A 128 4.47 3.94 -23.25
N THR A 129 4.29 2.74 -23.81
CA THR A 129 4.64 2.45 -25.21
C THR A 129 3.74 3.18 -26.19
N THR A 130 2.42 3.18 -25.98
CA THR A 130 1.45 3.87 -26.83
C THR A 130 1.58 5.39 -26.74
N ALA A 131 1.68 5.95 -25.53
CA ALA A 131 1.87 7.38 -25.32
C ALA A 131 3.18 7.86 -25.93
N SER A 132 4.26 7.10 -25.76
CA SER A 132 5.54 7.39 -26.41
C SER A 132 5.38 7.46 -27.92
N ALA A 133 4.84 6.41 -28.54
CA ALA A 133 4.68 6.35 -30.00
C ALA A 133 3.88 7.54 -30.54
N ARG A 134 2.75 7.89 -29.89
CA ARG A 134 1.91 9.02 -30.28
C ARG A 134 2.62 10.36 -30.12
N ILE A 135 3.31 10.57 -29.00
CA ILE A 135 4.02 11.83 -28.77
C ILE A 135 5.15 11.98 -29.79
N ALA A 136 5.92 10.92 -30.06
CA ALA A 136 6.99 10.93 -31.05
C ALA A 136 6.49 11.22 -32.47
N GLU A 137 5.34 10.69 -32.86
CA GLU A 137 4.66 11.00 -34.12
C GLU A 137 4.32 12.49 -34.21
N ILE A 138 3.79 13.08 -33.14
CA ILE A 138 3.43 14.52 -33.07
C ILE A 138 4.67 15.41 -33.17
N ILE A 139 5.77 15.06 -32.47
CA ILE A 139 6.98 15.89 -32.44
C ILE A 139 7.96 15.59 -33.59
N ASN A 140 7.68 14.59 -34.43
CA ASN A 140 8.53 14.16 -35.55
C ASN A 140 9.97 13.82 -35.15
N VAL A 141 10.17 13.24 -33.96
CA VAL A 141 11.49 12.85 -33.45
C VAL A 141 11.67 11.35 -33.53
N SER A 142 12.81 10.89 -34.07
CA SER A 142 13.18 9.48 -34.03
C SER A 142 13.62 9.07 -32.62
N PHE A 143 13.07 7.95 -32.13
CA PHE A 143 13.47 7.39 -30.84
C PHE A 143 14.93 6.95 -30.85
N LYS A 144 15.73 7.52 -29.94
CA LYS A 144 17.04 6.95 -29.60
C LYS A 144 16.94 5.72 -28.70
N LEU A 145 15.83 5.56 -27.98
CA LEU A 145 15.68 4.55 -26.95
C LEU A 145 14.33 3.83 -27.13
N ASN A 146 14.34 2.50 -26.99
CA ASN A 146 13.17 1.67 -27.19
C ASN A 146 12.19 1.81 -25.99
N PRO A 147 10.96 2.33 -26.18
CA PRO A 147 9.99 2.50 -25.10
C PRO A 147 9.63 1.20 -24.37
N ALA A 148 9.68 0.05 -25.06
CA ALA A 148 9.42 -1.25 -24.45
C ALA A 148 10.51 -1.67 -23.46
N ILE A 149 11.77 -1.35 -23.74
CA ILE A 149 12.86 -1.65 -22.80
C ILE A 149 12.71 -0.78 -21.55
N MET A 150 12.40 0.50 -21.73
CA MET A 150 12.19 1.42 -20.60
C MET A 150 11.05 0.99 -19.69
N SER A 151 9.94 0.53 -20.28
CA SER A 151 8.80 0.06 -19.50
C SER A 151 9.13 -1.20 -18.71
N VAL A 152 9.98 -2.09 -19.25
CA VAL A 152 10.52 -3.24 -18.50
C VAL A 152 11.35 -2.78 -17.31
N PHE A 153 12.23 -1.78 -17.46
CA PHE A 153 13.00 -1.22 -16.33
C PHE A 153 12.09 -0.61 -15.27
N TYR A 154 11.10 0.18 -15.70
CA TYR A 154 10.12 0.77 -14.80
C TYR A 154 9.34 -0.30 -14.01
N VAL A 155 8.77 -1.28 -14.70
CA VAL A 155 7.98 -2.35 -14.08
C VAL A 155 8.84 -3.20 -13.17
N SER A 156 10.07 -3.52 -13.57
CA SER A 156 10.98 -4.30 -12.74
C SER A 156 11.30 -3.57 -11.44
N ALA A 157 11.57 -2.26 -11.50
CA ALA A 157 11.80 -1.45 -10.32
C ALA A 157 10.53 -1.28 -9.47
N PHE A 158 9.37 -1.13 -10.10
CA PHE A 158 8.06 -1.02 -9.45
C PHE A 158 7.66 -2.29 -8.70
N MET A 159 7.92 -3.47 -9.26
CA MET A 159 7.59 -4.75 -8.63
C MET A 159 8.55 -5.12 -7.50
N LEU A 160 9.76 -4.55 -7.48
CA LEU A 160 10.83 -4.95 -6.55
C LEU A 160 10.43 -4.86 -5.07
N PRO A 161 9.82 -3.75 -4.57
CA PRO A 161 9.37 -3.66 -3.18
C PRO A 161 8.36 -4.75 -2.78
N TYR A 162 7.45 -5.08 -3.69
CA TYR A 162 6.43 -6.10 -3.45
C TYR A 162 7.04 -7.50 -3.41
N LEU A 163 7.89 -7.82 -4.40
CA LEU A 163 8.60 -9.10 -4.44
C LEU A 163 9.44 -9.29 -3.18
N TYR A 164 10.15 -8.26 -2.74
CA TYR A 164 10.91 -8.30 -1.49
C TYR A 164 10.01 -8.61 -0.27
N GLY A 165 8.83 -7.98 -0.19
CA GLY A 165 7.84 -8.26 0.85
C GLY A 165 7.36 -9.71 0.83
N MET A 166 7.02 -10.21 -0.36
CA MET A 166 6.57 -11.59 -0.58
C MET A 166 7.63 -12.62 -0.19
N PHE A 167 8.89 -12.45 -0.65
CA PHE A 167 9.99 -13.35 -0.28
C PHE A 167 10.25 -13.37 1.23
N LYS A 168 10.20 -12.21 1.88
CA LYS A 168 10.36 -12.12 3.34
C LYS A 168 9.25 -12.87 4.09
N TYR A 169 8.01 -12.78 3.61
CA TYR A 169 6.87 -13.49 4.19
C TYR A 169 7.04 -15.01 4.06
N GLU A 170 7.36 -15.52 2.87
CA GLU A 170 7.57 -16.96 2.65
C GLU A 170 8.73 -17.52 3.48
N LEU A 171 9.85 -16.79 3.58
CA LEU A 171 10.98 -17.20 4.43
C LEU A 171 10.61 -17.27 5.92
N SER A 172 9.69 -16.42 6.39
CA SER A 172 9.24 -16.44 7.78
C SER A 172 8.38 -17.66 8.10
N LYS A 173 7.65 -18.18 7.10
CA LYS A 173 6.79 -19.36 7.23
C LYS A 173 7.58 -20.67 7.37
N PHE A 174 8.78 -20.75 6.79
CA PHE A 174 9.67 -21.91 6.90
C PHE A 174 10.42 -22.01 8.24
N LYS A 175 10.34 -20.98 9.10
CA LYS A 175 11.07 -20.93 10.38
C LYS A 175 10.30 -21.54 11.57
N TYR A 176 9.11 -22.09 11.33
CA TYR A 176 8.25 -22.78 12.29
C TYR A 176 7.74 -24.09 11.69
#